data_AF-A0A2G1ZT71-F1
#
_entry.id   AF-A0A2G1ZT71-F1
#
_cell.length_a   1.000
_cell.length_b   1.000
_cell.length_c   1.000
_cell.angle_alpha   90.00
_cell.angle_beta   90.00
_cell.angle_gamma   90.00
#
_symmetry.space_group_name_H-M   'P 1'
#
loop_
_entity.id
_entity.type
_entity.pdbx_description
1 polymer ?
#
loop_
_entity_poly.entity_id
_entity_poly.type
_entity_poly.pdbx_seq_one_letter_code
_entity_poly.pdbx_strand_id
1 'polypeptide(L)'
;MDAVVDGGTCGVGVESTIVGWDGAPVLLRAGGLPREAIAACLGRELADGPEGGALTAPGQMESHYAPRGLLRLNATDIHNDEVLLGFGPVDAPLNLSHSGDLVEAAANLFAMLHDLDAMGAARIAVSPIPTHGLGAAINDRLARAAAPRD
;
A
#
# COMPACT_ATOMS: atom_id res chain seq x y z
N MET A 1 -18.61 -17.13 11.52
CA MET A 1 -17.29 -17.03 12.19
C MET A 1 -17.51 -17.34 13.65
N ASP A 2 -16.72 -18.26 14.22
CA ASP A 2 -16.97 -18.81 15.56
C ASP A 2 -16.13 -18.12 16.66
N ALA A 3 -15.05 -17.41 16.30
CA ALA A 3 -14.26 -16.58 17.22
C ALA A 3 -13.41 -15.54 16.47
N VAL A 4 -12.98 -14.50 17.19
CA VAL A 4 -11.97 -13.52 16.76
C VAL A 4 -10.88 -13.47 17.85
N VAL A 5 -9.61 -13.54 17.46
CA VAL A 5 -8.49 -13.34 18.36
C VAL A 5 -8.02 -11.89 18.22
N ASP A 6 -8.11 -11.13 19.31
CA ASP A 6 -7.59 -9.76 19.37
C ASP A 6 -6.11 -9.78 19.75
N GLY A 7 -5.25 -9.47 18.77
CA GLY A 7 -3.80 -9.34 18.93
C GLY A 7 -3.29 -7.90 18.91
N GLY A 8 -4.19 -6.91 18.96
CA GLY A 8 -3.85 -5.50 18.77
C GLY A 8 -3.46 -5.15 17.32
N THR A 9 -2.80 -4.00 17.15
CA THR A 9 -2.39 -3.47 15.84
C THR A 9 -1.21 -4.24 15.24
N CYS A 10 -1.26 -4.50 13.92
CA CYS A 10 -0.17 -5.13 13.18
C CYS A 10 1.09 -4.24 13.14
N GLY A 11 2.27 -4.81 13.39
CA GLY A 11 3.54 -4.05 13.36
C GLY A 11 4.03 -3.62 11.97
N VAL A 12 3.57 -4.26 10.90
CA VAL A 12 3.99 -3.95 9.50
C VAL A 12 2.83 -3.45 8.64
N GLY A 13 1.59 -3.87 8.93
CA GLY A 13 0.37 -3.38 8.27
C GLY A 13 0.11 -3.80 6.83
N VAL A 14 1.14 -4.22 6.10
CA VAL A 14 1.03 -4.77 4.73
C VAL A 14 1.32 -6.27 4.70
N GLU A 15 0.82 -6.95 3.68
CA GLU A 15 1.00 -8.40 3.53
C GLU A 15 2.47 -8.79 3.29
N SER A 16 2.74 -10.09 3.29
CA SER A 16 4.06 -10.64 2.97
C SER A 16 4.53 -10.30 1.56
N THR A 17 5.85 -10.06 1.46
CA THR A 17 6.58 -10.01 0.19
C THR A 17 6.63 -11.41 -0.42
N ILE A 18 6.42 -11.51 -1.74
CA ILE A 18 6.43 -12.79 -2.46
C ILE A 18 7.52 -12.75 -3.52
N VAL A 19 8.41 -13.74 -3.46
CA VAL A 19 9.52 -13.93 -4.39
C VAL A 19 9.32 -15.24 -5.12
N GLY A 20 9.26 -15.18 -6.44
CA GLY A 20 9.29 -16.34 -7.33
C GLY A 20 10.72 -16.72 -7.69
N TRP A 21 10.89 -17.93 -8.24
CA TRP A 21 12.19 -18.42 -8.67
C TRP A 21 12.09 -19.10 -10.03
N ASP A 22 12.67 -18.48 -11.05
CA ASP A 22 12.82 -19.06 -12.39
C ASP A 22 14.18 -18.68 -12.97
N GLY A 23 15.21 -19.48 -12.69
CA GLY A 23 16.62 -19.19 -12.99
C GLY A 23 17.21 -18.00 -12.19
N ALA A 24 16.39 -17.04 -11.79
CA ALA A 24 16.69 -15.87 -10.99
C ALA A 24 15.54 -15.57 -10.01
N PRO A 25 15.82 -14.88 -8.89
CA PRO A 25 14.77 -14.40 -8.00
C PRO A 25 13.96 -13.31 -8.69
N VAL A 26 12.63 -13.41 -8.60
CA VAL A 26 11.69 -12.47 -9.21
C VAL A 26 10.78 -11.91 -8.13
N LEU A 27 10.65 -10.59 -8.02
CA LEU A 27 9.69 -10.00 -7.10
C LEU A 27 8.28 -10.10 -7.69
N LEU A 28 7.45 -10.98 -7.10
CA LEU A 28 6.06 -11.18 -7.52
C LEU A 28 5.09 -10.24 -6.81
N ARG A 29 5.38 -9.91 -5.55
CA ARG A 29 4.59 -8.95 -4.77
C ARG A 29 5.44 -8.24 -3.73
N ALA A 30 5.40 -6.91 -3.72
CA ALA A 30 5.96 -6.11 -2.63
C ALA A 30 5.09 -6.23 -1.37
N GLY A 31 5.75 -6.34 -0.22
CA GLY A 31 5.10 -6.50 1.07
C GLY A 31 6.00 -6.06 2.22
N GLY A 32 5.79 -6.63 3.40
CA GLY A 32 6.44 -6.23 4.64
C GLY A 32 7.97 -6.36 4.69
N LEU A 33 8.58 -7.06 3.73
CA LEU A 33 10.04 -7.16 3.60
C LEU A 33 10.51 -6.41 2.34
N PRO A 34 11.33 -5.35 2.49
CA PRO A 34 11.86 -4.56 1.37
C PRO A 34 12.64 -5.39 0.34
N ARG A 35 12.55 -5.01 -0.94
CA ARG A 35 13.32 -5.63 -2.04
C ARG A 35 14.81 -5.61 -1.73
N GLU A 36 15.28 -4.48 -1.22
CA GLU A 36 16.69 -4.18 -0.94
C GLU A 36 17.24 -5.12 0.13
N ALA A 37 16.44 -5.43 1.15
CA ALA A 37 16.80 -6.38 2.20
C ALA A 37 16.94 -7.81 1.65
N ILE A 38 16.06 -8.20 0.72
CA ILE A 38 16.12 -9.51 0.07
C ILE A 38 17.32 -9.58 -0.87
N ALA A 39 17.55 -8.55 -1.69
CA ALA A 39 18.68 -8.49 -2.61
C ALA A 39 20.03 -8.57 -1.87
N ALA A 40 20.15 -7.86 -0.74
CA ALA A 40 21.33 -7.93 0.12
C ALA A 40 21.55 -9.33 0.71
N CYS A 41 20.49 -10.02 1.14
CA CYS A 41 20.56 -11.38 1.65
C CYS A 41 20.97 -12.40 0.57
N LEU A 42 20.45 -12.25 -0.65
CA LEU A 42 20.75 -13.14 -1.78
C LEU A 42 22.07 -12.83 -2.48
N GLY A 43 22.66 -11.65 -2.24
CA GLY A 43 23.83 -11.17 -2.96
C GLY A 43 23.58 -10.90 -4.45
N ARG A 44 22.31 -10.72 -4.85
CA ARG A 44 21.90 -10.45 -6.24
C ARG A 44 20.56 -9.71 -6.28
N GLU A 45 20.38 -8.91 -7.32
CA GLU A 45 19.12 -8.19 -7.56
C GLU A 45 17.96 -9.14 -7.88
N LEU A 46 16.75 -8.70 -7.50
CA LEU A 46 15.51 -9.34 -7.90
C LEU A 46 15.09 -8.76 -9.25
N ALA A 47 14.75 -9.63 -10.20
CA ALA A 47 14.08 -9.20 -11.42
C ALA A 47 12.65 -8.75 -11.11
N ASP A 48 12.11 -7.86 -11.95
CA ASP A 48 10.71 -7.51 -11.90
C ASP A 48 9.84 -8.67 -12.38
N GLY A 49 8.73 -8.91 -11.70
CA GLY A 49 7.70 -9.80 -12.21
C GLY A 49 7.12 -9.28 -13.53
N PRO A 50 6.48 -10.14 -14.34
CA PRO A 50 5.81 -9.71 -15.56
C PRO A 50 4.89 -8.49 -15.30
N GLU A 51 4.90 -7.50 -16.19
CA GLU A 51 3.96 -6.37 -16.15
C GLU A 51 2.52 -6.93 -16.20
N GLY A 52 1.68 -6.54 -15.24
CA GLY A 52 0.34 -7.11 -15.09
C GLY A 52 0.33 -8.57 -14.61
N GLY A 53 1.41 -9.00 -13.93
CA GLY A 53 1.70 -10.38 -13.57
C GLY A 53 0.48 -11.17 -13.13
N ALA A 54 0.15 -12.18 -13.93
CA ALA A 54 -0.95 -13.10 -13.70
C ALA A 54 -1.00 -13.53 -12.23
N LEU A 55 -2.18 -13.35 -11.63
CA LEU A 55 -2.43 -13.62 -10.21
C LEU A 55 -1.97 -15.05 -9.87
N THR A 56 -0.80 -15.17 -9.25
CA THR A 56 -0.22 -16.43 -8.80
C THR A 56 -0.11 -16.48 -7.27
N ALA A 57 -0.55 -15.42 -6.58
CA ALA A 57 -0.58 -15.32 -5.15
C ALA A 57 -1.93 -14.76 -4.59
N PRO A 58 -2.34 -15.18 -3.38
CA PRO A 58 -3.53 -14.64 -2.72
C PRO A 58 -3.42 -13.13 -2.47
N GLY A 59 -4.49 -12.36 -2.66
CA GLY A 59 -4.52 -10.91 -2.41
C GLY A 59 -4.05 -10.03 -3.58
N GLN A 60 -4.03 -10.56 -4.81
CA GLN A 60 -3.71 -9.78 -6.02
C GLN A 60 -4.96 -9.25 -6.77
N MET A 61 -6.18 -9.52 -6.28
CA MET A 61 -7.42 -8.96 -6.86
C MET A 61 -7.55 -7.47 -6.50
N GLU A 62 -7.68 -6.63 -7.52
CA GLU A 62 -7.70 -5.16 -7.44
C GLU A 62 -8.73 -4.62 -6.44
N SER A 63 -9.88 -5.27 -6.29
CA SER A 63 -11.00 -4.75 -5.52
C SER A 63 -10.93 -4.97 -4.00
N HIS A 64 -10.02 -5.79 -3.47
CA HIS A 64 -10.06 -6.16 -2.05
C HIS A 64 -9.62 -5.01 -1.11
N TYR A 65 -8.91 -4.02 -1.65
CA TYR A 65 -8.34 -2.89 -0.90
C TYR A 65 -8.91 -1.53 -1.29
N ALA A 66 -9.74 -1.49 -2.32
CA ALA A 66 -10.25 -0.24 -2.86
C ALA A 66 -11.27 0.38 -1.89
N PRO A 67 -11.04 1.62 -1.39
CA PRO A 67 -12.10 2.36 -0.73
C PRO A 67 -13.27 2.56 -1.71
N ARG A 68 -14.42 2.95 -1.18
CA ARG A 68 -15.58 3.34 -1.99
C ARG A 68 -15.29 4.61 -2.79
N GLY A 69 -14.49 5.52 -2.24
CA GLY A 69 -14.07 6.77 -2.89
C GLY A 69 -13.06 6.58 -4.01
N LEU A 70 -12.99 7.55 -4.93
CA LEU A 70 -12.01 7.60 -5.99
C LEU A 70 -10.68 8.16 -5.48
N LEU A 71 -9.60 7.41 -5.67
CA LEU A 71 -8.24 7.81 -5.27
C LEU A 71 -7.52 8.58 -6.38
N ARG A 72 -6.92 9.71 -6.02
CA ARG A 72 -5.94 10.45 -6.83
C ARG A 72 -4.59 10.40 -6.13
N LEU A 73 -3.65 9.67 -6.71
CA LEU A 73 -2.32 9.44 -6.13
C LEU A 73 -1.36 10.59 -6.44
N ASN A 74 -0.34 10.73 -5.58
CA ASN A 74 0.72 11.73 -5.72
C ASN A 74 0.19 13.17 -5.80
N ALA A 75 -0.86 13.47 -5.04
CA ALA A 75 -1.48 14.78 -5.01
C ALA A 75 -0.60 15.79 -4.22
N THR A 76 -0.18 16.86 -4.89
CA THR A 76 0.56 17.99 -4.29
C THR A 76 -0.35 19.12 -3.81
N ASP A 77 -1.64 19.01 -4.10
CA ASP A 77 -2.69 19.99 -3.87
C ASP A 77 -4.03 19.24 -3.67
N ILE A 78 -5.01 19.91 -3.05
CA ILE A 78 -6.32 19.34 -2.71
C ILE A 78 -7.39 20.14 -3.46
N HIS A 79 -8.33 19.44 -4.11
CA HIS A 79 -9.51 20.06 -4.72
C HIS A 79 -10.66 20.21 -3.71
N ASN A 80 -11.60 21.11 -3.97
CA ASN A 80 -12.71 21.47 -3.06
C ASN A 80 -13.63 20.28 -2.66
N ASP A 81 -13.54 19.14 -3.35
CA ASP A 81 -14.34 17.94 -3.16
C ASP A 81 -13.52 16.71 -2.73
N GLU A 82 -12.26 16.91 -2.35
CA GLU A 82 -11.35 15.83 -1.96
C GLU A 82 -11.04 15.85 -0.45
N VAL A 83 -10.92 14.65 0.12
CA VAL A 83 -10.33 14.45 1.45
C VAL A 83 -8.86 14.04 1.27
N LEU A 84 -7.95 14.75 1.93
CA LEU A 84 -6.52 14.41 1.89
C LEU A 84 -6.21 13.23 2.84
N LEU A 85 -5.59 12.19 2.29
CA LEU A 85 -4.82 11.20 3.02
C LEU A 85 -3.34 11.62 2.97
N GLY A 86 -2.88 12.18 4.09
CA GLY A 86 -1.55 12.77 4.23
C GLY A 86 -0.43 11.74 4.36
N PHE A 87 0.78 12.14 3.98
CA PHE A 87 2.04 11.50 4.35
C PHE A 87 3.11 12.57 4.52
N GLY A 88 3.84 12.53 5.63
CA GLY A 88 4.79 13.56 6.03
C GLY A 88 4.13 14.76 6.73
N PRO A 89 4.83 15.90 6.84
CA PRO A 89 4.42 17.06 7.64
C PRO A 89 3.37 17.91 6.90
N VAL A 90 2.24 17.30 6.56
CA VAL A 90 1.09 17.92 5.90
C VAL A 90 -0.11 17.90 6.84
N ASP A 91 -0.86 18.99 6.86
CA ASP A 91 -2.13 19.06 7.59
C ASP A 91 -3.21 18.35 6.76
N ALA A 92 -3.72 17.25 7.30
CA ALA A 92 -4.67 16.38 6.63
C ALA A 92 -5.63 15.77 7.65
N PRO A 93 -6.92 15.57 7.31
CA PRO A 93 -7.87 14.91 8.20
C PRO A 93 -7.42 13.52 8.68
N LEU A 94 -6.71 12.79 7.81
CA LEU A 94 -6.02 11.55 8.12
C LEU A 94 -4.61 11.60 7.54
N ASN A 95 -3.62 11.10 8.28
CA ASN A 95 -2.22 11.13 7.84
C ASN A 95 -1.54 9.81 8.20
N LEU A 96 -1.02 9.13 7.18
CA LEU A 96 -0.37 7.82 7.29
C LEU A 96 0.84 7.85 8.23
N SER A 97 1.62 8.93 8.21
CA SER A 97 2.73 9.17 9.13
C SER A 97 3.19 10.63 9.02
N HIS A 98 3.04 11.41 10.09
CA HIS A 98 3.47 12.81 10.11
C HIS A 98 5.00 12.97 10.01
N SER A 99 5.76 12.01 10.53
CA SER A 99 7.22 11.98 10.43
C SER A 99 7.72 11.48 9.07
N GLY A 100 6.85 10.93 8.23
CA GLY A 100 7.24 10.28 6.98
C GLY A 100 7.87 8.88 7.20
N ASP A 101 7.53 8.21 8.30
CA ASP A 101 7.97 6.85 8.57
C ASP A 101 7.14 5.86 7.73
N LEU A 102 7.82 5.09 6.88
CA LEU A 102 7.19 4.12 5.98
C LEU A 102 6.63 2.89 6.71
N VAL A 103 7.16 2.54 7.88
CA VAL A 103 6.64 1.45 8.73
C VAL A 103 5.31 1.87 9.34
N GLU A 104 5.27 3.07 9.92
CA GLU A 104 4.04 3.65 10.46
C GLU A 104 2.97 3.82 9.37
N ALA A 105 3.37 4.36 8.21
CA ALA A 105 2.46 4.51 7.07
C ALA A 105 1.88 3.18 6.59
N ALA A 106 2.70 2.12 6.53
CA ALA A 106 2.23 0.79 6.17
C ALA A 106 1.27 0.21 7.23
N ALA A 107 1.57 0.40 8.53
CA ALA A 107 0.72 0.00 9.66
C ALA A 107 -0.67 0.66 9.62
N ASN A 108 -0.73 1.94 9.23
CA ASN A 108 -1.95 2.74 9.23
C ASN A 108 -2.80 2.63 7.96
N LEU A 109 -2.21 2.20 6.85
CA LEU A 109 -2.80 2.29 5.51
C LEU A 109 -4.26 1.79 5.44
N PHE A 110 -4.50 0.54 5.79
CA PHE A 110 -5.84 -0.05 5.64
C PHE A 110 -6.85 0.48 6.65
N ALA A 111 -6.41 0.81 7.86
CA ALA A 111 -7.29 1.43 8.86
C ALA A 111 -7.78 2.79 8.35
N MET A 112 -6.88 3.62 7.84
CA MET A 112 -7.23 4.95 7.33
C MET A 112 -8.05 4.90 6.04
N LEU A 113 -7.83 3.92 5.16
CA LEU A 113 -8.71 3.71 4.00
C LEU A 113 -10.14 3.36 4.43
N HIS A 114 -10.31 2.54 5.48
CA HIS A 114 -11.64 2.28 6.04
C HIS A 114 -12.23 3.50 6.74
N ASP A 115 -11.42 4.30 7.43
CA ASP A 115 -11.89 5.53 8.08
C ASP A 115 -12.37 6.55 7.04
N LEU A 116 -11.68 6.68 5.90
CA LEU A 116 -12.12 7.52 4.77
C LEU A 116 -13.48 7.06 4.22
N ASP A 117 -13.71 5.75 4.13
CA ASP A 117 -15.01 5.21 3.74
C ASP A 117 -16.11 5.49 4.77
N ALA A 118 -15.77 5.40 6.06
CA ALA A 118 -16.69 5.73 7.15
C ALA A 118 -17.03 7.23 7.20
N MET A 119 -16.09 8.09 6.80
CA MET A 119 -16.29 9.53 6.62
C MET A 119 -17.13 9.88 5.38
N GLY A 120 -17.39 8.92 4.49
CA GLY A 120 -18.10 9.16 3.24
C GLY A 120 -17.27 9.92 2.20
N ALA A 121 -15.93 9.81 2.25
CA ALA A 121 -15.05 10.47 1.30
C ALA A 121 -15.27 9.91 -0.12
N ALA A 122 -15.91 10.70 -0.99
CA ALA A 122 -16.17 10.29 -2.37
C ALA A 122 -14.94 10.42 -3.28
N ARG A 123 -14.05 11.37 -2.96
CA ARG A 123 -12.79 11.62 -3.68
C ARG A 123 -11.68 11.81 -2.66
N ILE A 124 -10.59 11.10 -2.86
CA ILE A 124 -9.48 11.02 -1.91
C ILE A 124 -8.22 11.44 -2.64
N ALA A 125 -7.57 12.50 -2.18
CA ALA A 125 -6.24 12.87 -2.62
C ALA A 125 -5.22 12.18 -1.71
N VAL A 126 -4.20 11.53 -2.26
CA VAL A 126 -3.15 10.88 -1.46
C VAL A 126 -1.83 11.60 -1.68
N SER A 127 -1.18 12.02 -0.60
CA SER A 127 0.14 12.64 -0.67
C SER A 127 1.17 11.75 -1.38
N PRO A 128 2.23 12.31 -2.00
CA PRO A 128 3.30 11.52 -2.58
C PRO A 128 4.00 10.68 -1.51
N ILE A 129 4.15 9.38 -1.77
CA ILE A 129 4.84 8.44 -0.88
C ILE A 129 6.08 7.93 -1.60
N PRO A 130 7.27 7.91 -0.96
CA PRO A 130 8.47 7.37 -1.56
C PRO A 130 8.28 5.95 -2.13
N THR A 131 8.94 5.63 -3.24
CA THR A 131 8.78 4.33 -3.92
C THR A 131 9.83 3.29 -3.54
N HIS A 132 10.63 3.55 -2.51
CA HIS A 132 11.67 2.64 -2.01
C HIS A 132 11.23 1.96 -0.71
N GLY A 133 11.88 0.86 -0.33
CA GLY A 133 11.58 0.15 0.91
C GLY A 133 10.11 -0.29 0.99
N LEU A 134 9.47 -0.04 2.14
CA LEU A 134 8.02 -0.29 2.33
C LEU A 134 7.13 0.62 1.50
N GLY A 135 7.64 1.77 1.07
CA GLY A 135 6.90 2.70 0.22
C GLY A 135 6.52 2.10 -1.13
N ALA A 136 7.33 1.17 -1.66
CA ALA A 136 6.96 0.38 -2.84
C ALA A 136 5.70 -0.46 -2.62
N ALA A 137 5.58 -1.09 -1.44
CA ALA A 137 4.41 -1.90 -1.09
C ALA A 137 3.16 -1.02 -0.88
N ILE A 138 3.31 0.11 -0.20
CA ILE A 138 2.22 1.08 0.02
C ILE A 138 1.69 1.59 -1.33
N ASN A 139 2.59 2.03 -2.22
CA ASN A 139 2.21 2.53 -3.54
C ASN A 139 1.54 1.45 -4.40
N ASP A 140 1.98 0.19 -4.36
CA ASP A 140 1.31 -0.90 -5.07
C ASP A 140 -0.14 -1.09 -4.57
N ARG A 141 -0.38 -1.06 -3.25
CA ARG A 141 -1.75 -1.18 -2.71
C ARG A 141 -2.63 0.01 -3.09
N LEU A 142 -2.09 1.22 -3.01
CA LEU A 142 -2.80 2.44 -3.41
C LEU A 142 -3.12 2.45 -4.92
N ALA A 143 -2.19 2.01 -5.76
CA ALA A 143 -2.39 1.90 -7.21
C ALA A 143 -3.50 0.90 -7.56
N ARG A 144 -3.50 -0.27 -6.90
CA ARG A 144 -4.58 -1.26 -7.06
C ARG A 144 -5.92 -0.73 -6.56
N ALA A 145 -5.92 -0.04 -5.42
CA ALA A 145 -7.11 0.57 -4.85
C ALA A 145 -7.69 1.70 -5.75
N ALA A 146 -6.84 2.37 -6.53
CA ALA A 146 -7.23 3.43 -7.46
C ALA A 146 -7.66 2.93 -8.86
N ALA A 147 -7.48 1.63 -9.16
CA ALA A 147 -7.83 1.06 -10.45
C ALA A 147 -9.35 1.13 -10.72
N PRO A 148 -9.80 1.31 -11.99
CA PRO A 148 -11.22 1.33 -12.33
C PRO A 148 -11.95 0.08 -11.85
N ARG A 149 -13.17 0.26 -11.36
CA ARG A 149 -14.07 -0.85 -10.98
C ARG A 149 -14.91 -1.18 -12.22
N ASP A 150 -14.63 -2.30 -12.87
CA ASP A 150 -15.51 -2.86 -13.91
C ASP A 150 -16.81 -3.43 -13.30
#